data_AF-A0A3B9X056-F1
#
_entry.id   AF-A0A3B9X056-F1
#
_cell.length_a   1.000
_cell.length_b   1.000
_cell.length_c   1.000
_cell.angle_alpha   90.00
_cell.angle_beta   90.00
_cell.angle_gamma   90.00
#
_symmetry.space_group_name_H-M   'P 1'
#
loop_
_entity.id
_entity.type
_entity.pdbx_description
1 polymer ?
#
loop_
_entity_poly.entity_id
_entity_poly.type
_entity_poly.pdbx_seq_one_letter_code
_entity_poly.pdbx_strand_id
1 'polypeptide(L)'
;RLQHRWVVTFAFGLIHGFGFSFLFSDTLQFAGGHLFSSLLAFNIGVEIGQLLLLLIAIPVLNILFKYFVGERIGIILISALLAHSAWHWMLERGEQFNQFTLQMPVLDAVFFSGLMRWCMMFIVIGMALWGMYELFRRFSLVEKFTSYGGTKKVEGL
;
A
#
# COMPACT_ATOMS: atom_id res chain seq x y z
N ARG A 1 -17.02 14.90 -6.01
CA ARG A 1 -16.55 14.50 -4.66
C ARG A 1 -15.79 13.15 -4.62
N LEU A 2 -15.53 12.48 -5.77
CA LEU A 2 -14.76 11.22 -5.84
C LEU A 2 -13.24 11.43 -6.02
N GLN A 3 -12.83 12.56 -6.60
CA GLN A 3 -11.41 12.85 -6.92
C GLN A 3 -10.45 12.80 -5.71
N HIS A 4 -10.91 13.18 -4.51
CA HIS A 4 -10.07 13.11 -3.30
C HIS A 4 -9.96 11.69 -2.73
N ARG A 5 -10.94 10.82 -2.99
CA ARG A 5 -10.94 9.46 -2.42
C ARG A 5 -9.83 8.61 -2.99
N TRP A 6 -9.54 8.74 -4.29
CA TRP A 6 -8.47 7.98 -4.93
C TRP A 6 -7.09 8.31 -4.35
N VAL A 7 -6.82 9.60 -4.11
CA VAL A 7 -5.57 10.05 -3.48
C VAL A 7 -5.45 9.51 -2.06
N VAL A 8 -6.53 9.56 -1.27
CA VAL A 8 -6.53 9.04 0.10
C VAL A 8 -6.32 7.53 0.12
N THR A 9 -7.00 6.77 -0.74
CA THR A 9 -6.80 5.31 -0.83
C THR A 9 -5.41 4.95 -1.31
N PHE A 10 -4.84 5.72 -2.23
CA PHE A 10 -3.47 5.52 -2.73
C PHE A 10 -2.43 5.80 -1.64
N ALA A 11 -2.55 6.93 -0.95
CA ALA A 11 -1.65 7.29 0.16
C ALA A 11 -1.74 6.26 1.30
N PHE A 12 -2.96 5.85 1.66
CA PHE A 12 -3.17 4.81 2.66
C PHE A 12 -2.53 3.49 2.26
N GLY A 13 -2.71 3.08 1.00
CA GLY A 13 -2.10 1.88 0.43
C GLY A 13 -0.56 1.95 0.41
N LEU A 14 0.03 3.09 0.08
CA LEU A 14 1.48 3.30 0.13
C LEU A 14 2.03 3.21 1.56
N ILE A 15 1.44 3.94 2.51
CA ILE A 15 1.88 3.94 3.92
C ILE A 15 1.79 2.52 4.49
N HIS A 16 0.69 1.81 4.23
CA HIS A 16 0.53 0.42 4.67
C HIS A 16 1.49 -0.52 3.97
N GLY A 17 1.67 -0.40 2.65
CA GLY A 17 2.61 -1.22 1.89
C GLY A 17 4.04 -1.09 2.40
N PHE A 18 4.50 0.15 2.68
CA PHE A 18 5.83 0.37 3.26
C PHE A 18 5.95 -0.13 4.70
N GLY A 19 4.96 0.14 5.55
CA GLY A 19 4.94 -0.40 6.92
C GLY A 19 4.97 -1.92 6.95
N PHE A 20 4.30 -2.54 5.99
CA PHE A 20 4.26 -3.97 5.80
C PHE A 20 5.61 -4.56 5.32
N SER A 21 6.26 -3.93 4.33
CA SER A 21 7.58 -4.35 3.86
C SER A 21 8.66 -4.30 4.94
N PHE A 22 8.59 -3.33 5.85
CA PHE A 22 9.49 -3.25 6.99
C PHE A 22 9.32 -4.46 7.92
N LEU A 23 8.07 -4.80 8.27
CA LEU A 23 7.76 -5.99 9.08
C LEU A 23 8.18 -7.31 8.40
N PHE A 24 8.10 -7.35 7.07
CA PHE A 24 8.50 -8.50 6.25
C PHE A 24 10.02 -8.68 6.16
N SER A 25 10.78 -7.59 6.23
CA SER A 25 12.24 -7.63 6.16
C SER A 25 12.84 -8.49 7.29
N ASP A 26 12.24 -8.44 8.48
CA ASP A 26 12.67 -9.24 9.63
C ASP A 26 12.07 -10.66 9.66
N THR A 27 10.82 -10.82 9.20
CA THR A 27 10.08 -12.11 9.32
C THR A 27 10.33 -13.09 8.19
N LEU A 28 10.76 -12.64 7.00
CA LEU A 28 11.18 -13.52 5.90
C LEU A 28 12.43 -14.36 6.24
N GLN A 29 13.18 -14.01 7.30
CA GLN A 29 14.25 -14.85 7.84
C GLN A 29 13.73 -16.21 8.38
N PHE A 30 12.46 -16.30 8.76
CA PHE A 30 11.85 -17.54 9.28
C PHE A 30 11.26 -18.47 8.18
N ALA A 31 11.18 -18.01 6.92
CA ALA A 31 10.46 -18.71 5.86
C ALA A 31 11.32 -19.70 5.04
N GLY A 32 12.65 -19.63 5.12
CA GLY A 32 13.55 -20.51 4.36
C GLY A 32 13.20 -20.57 2.86
N GLY A 33 13.41 -21.72 2.22
CA GLY A 33 13.20 -21.94 0.78
C GLY A 33 11.73 -22.02 0.30
N HIS A 34 10.73 -21.76 1.15
CA HIS A 34 9.30 -21.93 0.82
C HIS A 34 8.52 -20.61 0.83
N LEU A 35 8.95 -19.65 0.01
CA LEU A 35 8.35 -18.32 -0.15
C LEU A 35 6.82 -18.36 -0.37
N PHE A 36 6.33 -19.29 -1.20
CA PHE A 36 4.90 -19.42 -1.49
C PHE A 36 4.08 -19.76 -0.24
N SER A 37 4.57 -20.69 0.58
CA SER A 37 3.88 -21.09 1.81
C SER A 37 3.84 -19.96 2.83
N SER A 38 4.93 -19.19 2.94
CA SER A 38 4.99 -18.01 3.81
C SER A 38 4.02 -16.91 3.37
N LEU A 39 3.96 -16.59 2.07
CA LEU A 39 2.99 -15.64 1.53
C LEU A 39 1.55 -16.10 1.80
N LEU A 40 1.25 -17.38 1.60
CA LEU A 40 -0.09 -17.91 1.83
C LEU A 40 -0.47 -17.84 3.32
N ALA A 41 0.39 -18.33 4.21
CA ALA A 41 0.17 -18.30 5.66
C ALA A 41 0.03 -16.87 6.19
N PHE A 42 0.82 -15.94 5.66
CA PHE A 42 0.70 -14.53 5.98
C PHE A 42 -0.66 -13.94 5.58
N ASN A 43 -1.10 -14.15 4.33
CA ASN A 43 -2.39 -13.62 3.86
C ASN A 43 -3.55 -14.20 4.68
N ILE A 44 -3.52 -15.50 4.98
CA ILE A 44 -4.52 -16.14 5.85
C ILE A 44 -4.48 -15.55 7.27
N GLY A 45 -3.29 -15.34 7.83
CA GLY A 45 -3.11 -14.73 9.14
C GLY A 45 -3.69 -13.31 9.20
N VAL A 46 -3.48 -12.50 8.17
CA VAL A 46 -4.07 -11.15 8.07
C VAL A 46 -5.59 -11.22 7.98
N GLU A 47 -6.13 -12.07 7.11
CA GLU A 47 -7.58 -12.20 6.94
C GLU A 47 -8.24 -12.61 8.27
N ILE A 48 -7.69 -13.59 8.97
CA ILE A 48 -8.17 -14.01 10.30
C ILE A 48 -8.04 -12.87 11.31
N GLY A 49 -6.91 -12.16 11.33
CA GLY A 49 -6.69 -11.03 12.23
C GLY A 49 -7.68 -9.90 11.99
N GLN A 50 -7.98 -9.58 10.73
CA GLN A 50 -8.97 -8.57 10.35
C GLN A 50 -10.39 -8.99 10.76
N LEU A 51 -10.77 -10.25 10.53
CA LEU A 51 -12.06 -10.78 10.96
C LEU A 51 -12.21 -10.74 12.49
N LEU A 52 -11.18 -11.15 13.22
CA LEU A 52 -11.17 -11.12 14.69
C LEU A 52 -11.21 -9.69 15.22
N LEU A 53 -10.46 -8.77 14.60
CA LEU A 53 -10.51 -7.35 14.91
C LEU A 53 -11.91 -6.79 14.68
N LEU A 54 -12.56 -7.09 13.55
CA LEU A 54 -13.95 -6.65 13.31
C LEU A 54 -14.89 -7.17 14.39
N LEU A 55 -14.78 -8.46 14.73
CA LEU A 55 -15.68 -9.13 15.67
C LEU A 55 -15.55 -8.59 17.09
N ILE A 56 -14.39 -8.06 17.47
CA ILE A 56 -14.14 -7.50 18.81
C ILE A 56 -14.27 -5.97 18.81
N ALA A 57 -13.62 -5.27 17.88
CA ALA A 57 -13.54 -3.82 17.88
C ALA A 57 -14.91 -3.18 17.63
N ILE A 58 -15.72 -3.72 16.71
CA ILE A 58 -17.04 -3.16 16.41
C ILE A 58 -17.97 -3.19 17.64
N PRO A 59 -18.19 -4.32 18.33
CA PRO A 59 -19.07 -4.31 19.50
C PRO A 59 -18.50 -3.46 20.64
N VAL A 60 -17.18 -3.45 20.85
CA VAL A 60 -16.53 -2.60 21.86
C VAL A 60 -16.78 -1.11 21.57
N LEU A 61 -16.53 -0.66 20.33
CA LEU A 61 -16.79 0.73 19.95
C LEU A 61 -18.28 1.08 20.06
N ASN A 62 -19.17 0.15 19.69
CA ASN A 62 -20.61 0.38 19.77
C ASN A 62 -21.06 0.54 21.24
N ILE A 63 -20.60 -0.32 22.15
CA ILE A 63 -20.89 -0.20 23.58
C ILE A 63 -20.29 1.11 24.13
N LEU A 64 -19.05 1.43 23.77
CA LEU A 64 -18.37 2.64 24.21
C LEU A 64 -19.14 3.90 23.78
N PHE A 65 -19.57 3.96 22.53
CA PHE A 65 -20.29 5.14 22.01
C PHE A 65 -21.74 5.21 22.45
N LYS A 66 -22.37 4.07 22.74
CA LYS A 66 -23.74 4.01 23.24
C LYS A 66 -23.84 4.42 24.71
N TYR A 67 -22.88 4.03 25.55
CA TYR A 67 -23.01 4.15 27.00
C TYR A 67 -22.07 5.19 27.65
N PHE A 68 -20.89 5.45 27.08
CA PHE A 68 -19.86 6.25 27.74
C PHE A 68 -19.60 7.59 27.06
N VAL A 69 -19.55 7.64 25.74
CA VAL A 69 -19.09 8.84 25.02
C VAL A 69 -19.91 9.06 23.75
N GLY A 70 -20.48 10.26 23.55
CA GLY A 70 -21.15 10.57 22.29
C GLY A 70 -20.24 10.36 21.08
N GLU A 71 -20.77 9.77 20.00
CA GLU A 71 -20.01 9.33 18.81
C GLU A 71 -18.97 10.34 18.32
N ARG A 72 -19.32 11.64 18.24
CA ARG A 72 -18.40 12.71 17.83
C ARG A 72 -17.20 12.85 18.76
N ILE A 73 -17.43 12.87 20.07
CA ILE A 73 -16.37 13.01 21.08
C ILE A 73 -15.52 11.74 21.10
N GLY A 74 -16.14 10.57 20.95
CA GLY A 74 -15.45 9.29 20.87
C GLY A 74 -14.47 9.23 19.69
N ILE A 75 -14.92 9.64 18.50
CA ILE A 75 -14.07 9.73 17.31
C ILE A 75 -12.90 10.70 17.53
N ILE A 76 -13.16 11.87 18.14
CA ILE A 76 -12.11 12.86 18.42
C ILE A 76 -11.07 12.29 19.40
N LEU A 77 -11.51 11.64 20.49
CA LEU A 77 -10.62 11.04 21.48
C LEU A 77 -9.76 9.93 20.88
N ILE A 78 -10.36 9.00 20.13
CA ILE A 78 -9.61 7.92 19.47
C ILE A 78 -8.62 8.50 18.46
N SER A 79 -9.04 9.49 17.67
CA SER A 79 -8.16 10.16 16.71
C SER A 79 -7.00 10.87 17.40
N ALA A 80 -7.25 11.54 18.53
CA ALA A 80 -6.23 12.21 19.32
C ALA A 80 -5.23 11.20 19.92
N LEU A 81 -5.70 10.06 20.44
CA LEU A 81 -4.85 8.99 20.94
C LEU A 81 -3.97 8.40 19.83
N LEU A 82 -4.55 8.10 18.68
CA LEU A 82 -3.80 7.60 17.52
C LEU A 82 -2.76 8.62 17.03
N ALA A 83 -3.13 9.89 16.94
CA ALA A 83 -2.22 10.96 16.56
C ALA A 83 -1.08 11.13 17.57
N HIS A 84 -1.37 11.04 18.87
CA HIS A 84 -0.36 11.11 19.93
C HIS A 84 0.63 9.94 19.86
N SER A 85 0.13 8.70 19.73
CA SER A 85 0.98 7.51 19.57
C SER A 85 1.84 7.59 18.32
N ALA A 86 1.25 8.02 17.19
CA ALA A 86 1.98 8.20 15.94
C ALA A 86 3.06 9.29 16.06
N TRP A 87 2.75 10.40 16.73
CA TRP A 87 3.71 11.46 17.00
C TRP A 87 4.87 10.97 17.85
N HIS A 88 4.58 10.17 18.88
CA HIS A 88 5.62 9.62 19.75
C HIS A 88 6.57 8.67 19.00
N TRP A 89 6.03 7.75 18.20
CA TRP A 89 6.84 6.87 17.36
C TRP A 89 7.64 7.63 16.29
N MET A 90 7.07 8.69 15.73
CA MET A 90 7.78 9.54 14.77
C MET A 90 8.99 10.22 15.42
N LEU A 91 8.84 10.75 16.65
CA LEU A 91 9.96 11.33 17.39
C LEU A 91 11.02 10.29 17.73
N GLU A 92 10.62 9.11 18.20
CA GLU A 92 11.56 8.01 18.48
C GLU A 92 12.38 7.63 17.25
N ARG A 93 11.72 7.52 16.08
CA ARG A 93 12.40 7.27 14.79
C ARG A 93 13.25 8.44 14.34
N GLY A 94 12.86 9.67 14.63
CA GLY A 94 13.64 10.88 14.35
C GLY A 94 14.94 10.93 15.15
N GLU A 95 14.89 10.58 16.42
CA GLU A 95 16.08 10.46 17.28
C GLU A 95 17.01 9.35 16.78
N GLN A 96 16.47 8.18 16.43
CA GLN A 96 17.25 7.10 15.80
C GLN A 96 17.88 7.58 14.49
N PHE A 97 17.14 8.30 13.65
CA PHE A 97 17.64 8.86 12.39
C PHE A 97 18.81 9.84 12.62
N ASN A 98 18.70 10.70 13.63
CA ASN A 98 19.72 11.70 13.96
C ASN A 98 21.05 11.07 14.44
N GLN A 99 21.02 9.83 14.92
CA GLN A 99 22.23 9.08 15.29
C GLN A 99 23.00 8.56 14.06
N PHE A 100 22.38 8.47 12.89
CA PHE A 100 23.07 8.05 11.68
C PHE A 100 23.91 9.21 11.13
N THR A 101 25.23 9.00 11.11
CA THR A 101 26.11 9.89 10.36
C THR A 101 25.87 9.66 8.87
N LEU A 102 25.11 10.58 8.23
CA LEU A 102 24.87 10.55 6.78
C LEU A 102 26.19 10.78 6.05
N GLN A 103 26.87 9.68 5.71
CA GLN A 103 28.06 9.74 4.89
C GLN A 103 27.62 9.95 3.44
N MET A 104 27.90 11.13 2.89
CA MET A 104 27.59 11.41 1.49
C MET A 104 28.30 10.38 0.61
N PRO A 105 27.59 9.73 -0.34
CA PRO A 105 28.22 8.76 -1.21
C PRO A 105 29.31 9.46 -2.02
N VAL A 106 30.50 8.86 -2.05
CA VAL A 106 31.59 9.36 -2.90
C VAL A 106 31.17 9.14 -4.36
N LEU A 107 31.22 10.18 -5.17
CA LEU A 107 30.90 10.12 -6.61
C LEU A 107 32.06 9.48 -7.38
N ASP A 108 32.30 8.20 -7.13
CA ASP A 108 33.36 7.41 -7.74
C ASP A 108 32.85 6.56 -8.92
N ALA A 109 33.78 5.87 -9.59
CA ALA A 109 33.44 4.96 -10.69
C ALA A 109 32.48 3.83 -10.25
N VAL A 110 32.53 3.41 -8.98
CA VAL A 110 31.62 2.38 -8.44
C VAL A 110 30.19 2.92 -8.36
N PHE A 111 29.98 4.13 -7.86
CA PHE A 111 28.70 4.82 -7.84
C PHE A 111 28.10 4.95 -9.25
N PHE A 112 28.88 5.45 -10.21
CA PHE A 112 28.42 5.56 -11.60
C PHE A 112 28.14 4.20 -12.25
N SER A 113 28.92 3.17 -11.92
CA SER A 113 28.65 1.80 -12.39
C SER A 113 27.34 1.25 -11.82
N GLY A 114 27.04 1.53 -10.55
CA GLY A 114 25.77 1.19 -9.92
C GLY A 114 24.60 1.91 -10.59
N LEU A 115 24.73 3.22 -10.80
CA LEU A 115 23.73 4.02 -11.50
C LEU A 115 23.46 3.49 -12.91
N MET A 116 24.52 3.16 -13.66
CA MET A 116 24.41 2.61 -15.01
C MET A 116 23.69 1.24 -15.01
N ARG A 117 23.95 0.38 -14.02
CA ARG A 117 23.23 -0.90 -13.85
C ARG A 117 21.74 -0.68 -13.61
N TRP A 118 21.39 0.26 -12.72
CA TRP A 118 19.99 0.63 -12.48
C TRP A 118 19.33 1.18 -13.75
N CYS A 119 19.99 2.09 -14.47
CA CYS A 119 19.49 2.61 -15.75
C CYS A 119 19.29 1.50 -16.79
N MET A 120 20.25 0.58 -16.94
CA MET A 120 20.12 -0.57 -17.83
C MET A 120 18.94 -1.47 -17.43
N MET A 121 18.77 -1.74 -16.14
CA MET A 121 17.63 -2.53 -15.65
C MET A 121 16.30 -1.85 -15.99
N PHE A 122 16.18 -0.54 -15.79
CA PHE A 122 14.97 0.21 -16.16
C PHE A 122 14.71 0.21 -17.67
N ILE A 123 15.75 0.34 -18.50
CA ILE A 123 15.63 0.25 -19.96
C ILE A 123 15.16 -1.14 -20.37
N VAL A 124 15.75 -2.20 -19.80
CA VAL A 124 15.36 -3.60 -20.08
C VAL A 124 13.92 -3.85 -19.68
N ILE A 125 13.51 -3.43 -18.47
CA ILE A 125 12.11 -3.53 -18.02
C ILE A 125 11.19 -2.76 -18.96
N GLY A 126 11.54 -1.52 -19.32
CA GLY A 126 10.76 -0.69 -20.22
C GLY A 126 10.58 -1.34 -21.60
N MET A 127 11.66 -1.87 -22.18
CA MET A 127 11.61 -2.61 -23.44
C MET A 127 10.79 -3.89 -23.34
N ALA A 128 10.91 -4.64 -22.24
CA ALA A 128 10.14 -5.86 -22.02
C ALA A 128 8.64 -5.56 -21.89
N LEU A 129 8.28 -4.53 -21.10
CA LEU A 129 6.89 -4.09 -20.94
C LEU A 129 6.33 -3.56 -22.25
N TRP A 130 7.11 -2.79 -23.01
CA TRP A 130 6.70 -2.29 -24.32
C TRP A 130 6.52 -3.42 -25.33
N GLY A 131 7.45 -4.37 -25.38
CA GLY A 131 7.36 -5.56 -26.23
C GLY A 131 6.14 -6.41 -25.87
N MET A 132 5.89 -6.62 -24.57
CA MET A 132 4.69 -7.30 -24.09
C MET A 132 3.42 -6.53 -24.49
N TYR A 133 3.38 -5.22 -24.29
CA TYR A 133 2.26 -4.37 -24.70
C TYR A 133 1.96 -4.49 -26.20
N GLU A 134 2.99 -4.40 -27.05
CA GLU A 134 2.81 -4.51 -28.50
C GLU A 134 2.40 -5.93 -28.92
N LEU A 135 2.91 -6.96 -28.25
CA LEU A 135 2.50 -8.35 -28.44
C LEU A 135 1.02 -8.57 -28.08
N PHE A 136 0.59 -8.08 -26.92
CA PHE A 136 -0.81 -8.14 -26.47
C PHE A 136 -1.74 -7.33 -27.37
N ARG A 137 -1.30 -6.16 -27.84
CA ARG A 137 -2.01 -5.34 -28.82
C ARG A 137 -2.12 -6.06 -30.17
N ARG A 138 -1.06 -6.72 -30.64
CA ARG A 138 -1.02 -7.46 -31.90
C ARG A 138 -1.88 -8.73 -31.86
N PHE A 139 -1.98 -9.40 -30.71
CA PHE A 139 -2.80 -10.60 -30.51
C PHE A 139 -4.23 -10.31 -30.03
N SER A 140 -4.68 -9.05 -30.01
CA SER A 140 -6.10 -8.68 -29.93
C SER A 140 -6.90 -9.36 -28.80
N LEU A 141 -6.40 -9.29 -27.55
CA LEU A 141 -7.23 -9.50 -26.34
C LEU A 141 -7.58 -8.19 -25.64
N VAL A 142 -7.46 -7.07 -26.34
CA VAL A 142 -8.06 -5.79 -25.95
C VAL A 142 -9.25 -5.59 -26.87
N GLU A 143 -10.34 -6.27 -26.56
CA GLU A 143 -11.64 -5.92 -27.11
C GLU A 143 -11.89 -4.44 -26.78
N LYS A 144 -12.29 -3.67 -27.78
CA LYS A 144 -12.65 -2.26 -27.61
C LYS A 144 -13.82 -2.19 -26.63
N PHE A 145 -13.56 -1.90 -25.36
CA PHE A 145 -14.55 -1.48 -24.36
C PHE A 145 -15.10 -0.07 -24.71
N THR A 146 -15.61 0.10 -25.92
CA THR A 146 -16.22 1.35 -26.42
C THR A 146 -17.60 1.09 -27.02
N SER A 147 -18.32 0.09 -26.50
CA SER A 147 -19.74 -0.12 -26.80
C SER A 147 -20.55 -0.31 -25.50
N TYR A 148 -20.63 0.73 -24.68
CA TYR A 148 -21.66 0.86 -23.63
C TYR A 148 -22.32 2.24 -23.66
N GLY A 149 -22.62 2.72 -24.87
CA GLY A 149 -23.15 4.07 -25.07
C GLY A 149 -23.96 4.21 -26.34
N GLY A 150 -24.72 3.17 -26.72
CA GLY A 150 -25.73 3.26 -27.78
C GLY A 150 -27.08 3.61 -27.16
N THR A 151 -27.34 4.90 -27.00
CA THR A 151 -28.63 5.49 -26.62
C THR A 151 -29.74 4.93 -27.52
N LYS A 152 -30.61 4.07 -26.98
CA LYS A 152 -31.91 3.80 -27.58
C LYS A 152 -32.74 5.09 -27.49
N LYS A 153 -32.71 5.85 -28.57
CA LYS A 153 -33.63 6.93 -28.87
C LYS A 153 -35.05 6.32 -28.88
N VAL A 154 -35.89 6.76 -27.95
CA VAL A 154 -37.32 6.45 -27.92
C VAL A 154 -37.99 7.36 -28.95
N GLU A 155 -38.42 6.79 -30.07
CA GLU A 155 -39.36 7.33 -31.06
C GLU A 155 -40.27 6.15 -31.46
N GLY A 156 -41.60 6.18 -31.56
CA GLY A 156 -42.69 7.10 -31.20
C GLY A 156 -43.85 6.21 -30.68
N LEU A 157 -44.91 6.69 -30.02
CA LEU A 157 -46.05 7.44 -30.59
C LEU A 157 -46.30 7.16 -32.07
#